data_AF-A0A9N9K7M4-F1
#
_entry.id   AF-A0A9N9K7M4-F1
#
_cell.length_a   1.000
_cell.length_b   1.000
_cell.length_c   1.000
_cell.angle_alpha   90.00
_cell.angle_beta   90.00
_cell.angle_gamma   90.00
#
_symmetry.space_group_name_H-M   'P 1'
#
loop_
_entity.id
_entity.type
_entity.pdbx_description
1 polymer ?
#
loop_
_entity_poly.entity_id
_entity_poly.type
_entity_poly.pdbx_seq_one_letter_code
_entity_poly.pdbx_strand_id
1 'polypeptide(L)'
;EDKILAAGIAKYGVGKWAQISKLFTHRDRHQVKNHWIDILYRNRGKWTSEEDCILLKLVEQYGFKWTLIGRHMNRARNDVYSRYFIIIRKEWTKDENQALRNLVAKHGENWKIISENFPDRSVYDIKMHYKRCSSINPKVNNGRWKPEEIKAFNEAFLKFGKKWRHIAEFVRTRTPSQ
;
A
#
# COMPACT_ATOMS: atom_id res chain seq x y z
N GLU A 1 -33.41 12.72 1.23
CA GLU A 1 -32.98 11.46 1.89
C GLU A 1 -31.86 11.69 2.90
N ASP A 2 -30.80 12.42 2.54
CA ASP A 2 -29.63 12.64 3.42
C ASP A 2 -29.96 13.31 4.76
N LYS A 3 -30.88 14.29 4.78
CA LYS A 3 -31.35 14.94 6.02
C LYS A 3 -32.06 13.95 6.96
N ILE A 4 -32.83 13.01 6.41
CA ILE A 4 -33.54 11.97 7.18
C ILE A 4 -32.52 10.97 7.75
N LEU A 5 -31.52 10.59 6.95
CA LEU A 5 -30.43 9.73 7.40
C LEU A 5 -29.62 10.38 8.53
N ALA A 6 -29.26 11.66 8.38
CA ALA A 6 -28.54 12.42 9.38
C ALA A 6 -29.34 12.56 10.69
N ALA A 7 -30.63 12.90 10.60
CA ALA A 7 -31.52 12.98 11.77
C ALA A 7 -31.72 11.62 12.45
N GLY A 8 -31.86 10.55 11.67
CA GLY A 8 -31.96 9.18 12.19
C GLY A 8 -30.69 8.74 12.91
N ILE A 9 -29.51 9.06 12.38
CA ILE A 9 -28.22 8.79 13.02
C ILE A 9 -28.06 9.63 14.29
N ALA A 10 -28.42 10.90 14.27
CA ALA A 10 -28.37 11.77 15.45
C ALA A 10 -29.30 11.27 16.57
N LYS A 11 -30.46 10.70 16.22
CA LYS A 11 -31.46 10.20 17.18
C LYS A 11 -31.15 8.80 17.72
N TYR A 12 -30.72 7.87 16.88
CA TYR A 12 -30.57 6.44 17.25
C TYR A 12 -29.12 5.98 17.35
N GLY A 13 -28.17 6.76 16.83
CA GLY A 13 -26.75 6.40 16.76
C GLY A 13 -26.36 5.65 15.47
N VAL A 14 -25.08 5.76 15.09
CA VAL A 14 -24.52 5.07 13.93
C VAL A 14 -24.63 3.56 14.11
N GLY A 15 -25.09 2.84 13.10
CA GLY A 15 -25.20 1.37 13.14
C GLY A 15 -26.61 0.84 13.41
N LYS A 16 -27.55 1.67 13.89
CA LYS A 16 -28.95 1.29 14.14
C LYS A 16 -29.81 1.26 12.87
N TRP A 17 -29.31 0.63 11.81
CA TRP A 17 -29.90 0.66 10.47
C TRP A 17 -31.32 0.11 10.39
N ALA A 18 -31.66 -0.86 11.24
CA ALA A 18 -33.02 -1.40 11.31
C ALA A 18 -34.04 -0.40 11.88
N GLN A 19 -33.63 0.48 12.81
CA GLN A 19 -34.47 1.56 13.34
C GLN A 19 -34.50 2.73 12.37
N ILE A 20 -33.35 3.09 11.80
CA ILE A 20 -33.21 4.20 10.86
C ILE A 20 -33.96 3.90 9.55
N SER A 21 -33.96 2.66 9.05
CA SER A 21 -34.69 2.25 7.85
C SER A 21 -36.19 2.47 7.95
N LYS A 22 -36.79 2.39 9.14
CA LYS A 22 -38.22 2.69 9.36
C LYS A 22 -38.59 4.15 9.10
N LEU A 23 -37.60 5.05 9.08
CA LEU A 23 -37.81 6.46 8.71
C LEU A 23 -37.90 6.67 7.20
N PHE A 24 -37.60 5.63 6.40
CA PHE A 24 -37.67 5.65 4.95
C PHE A 24 -38.83 4.78 4.47
N THR A 25 -39.58 5.27 3.49
CA THR A 25 -40.75 4.56 2.95
C THR A 25 -40.37 3.40 2.03
N HIS A 26 -39.23 3.48 1.34
CA HIS A 26 -38.81 2.49 0.32
C HIS A 26 -37.34 2.05 0.44
N ARG A 27 -36.73 2.17 1.62
CA ARG A 27 -35.33 1.75 1.82
C ARG A 27 -35.21 0.70 2.92
N ASP A 28 -34.56 -0.41 2.61
CA ASP A 28 -34.19 -1.41 3.61
C ASP A 28 -32.93 -1.00 4.40
N ARG A 29 -32.66 -1.69 5.52
CA ARG A 29 -31.50 -1.43 6.39
C ARG A 29 -30.15 -1.50 5.67
N HIS A 30 -30.02 -2.35 4.65
CA HIS A 30 -28.79 -2.51 3.87
C HIS A 30 -28.59 -1.33 2.94
N GLN A 31 -29.65 -0.87 2.27
CA GLN A 31 -29.64 0.30 1.41
C GLN A 31 -29.32 1.57 2.21
N VAL A 32 -29.92 1.74 3.39
CA VAL A 32 -29.63 2.87 4.30
C VAL A 32 -28.17 2.86 4.77
N LYS A 33 -27.65 1.68 5.15
CA LYS A 33 -26.24 1.52 5.51
C LYS A 33 -25.32 1.86 4.34
N ASN A 34 -25.63 1.37 3.14
CA ASN A 34 -24.82 1.64 1.95
C ASN A 34 -24.85 3.13 1.58
N HIS A 35 -26.00 3.78 1.68
CA HIS A 35 -26.14 5.22 1.48
C HIS A 35 -25.30 6.03 2.47
N TRP A 36 -25.30 5.62 3.74
CA TRP A 36 -24.43 6.22 4.76
C TRP A 36 -22.94 6.06 4.43
N ILE A 37 -22.54 4.86 4.01
CA ILE A 37 -21.15 4.56 3.62
C ILE A 37 -20.74 5.41 2.41
N ASP A 38 -21.62 5.57 1.43
CA ASP A 38 -21.37 6.42 0.26
C ASP A 38 -21.21 7.89 0.63
N ILE A 39 -22.03 8.41 1.54
CA ILE A 39 -21.89 9.78 2.06
C ILE A 39 -20.55 9.93 2.80
N LEU A 40 -20.18 8.97 3.64
CA LEU A 40 -18.91 8.97 4.36
C LEU A 40 -17.71 9.01 3.40
N TYR A 41 -17.75 8.23 2.32
CA TYR A 41 -16.68 8.20 1.32
C TYR A 41 -16.68 9.45 0.43
N ARG A 42 -17.85 10.01 0.09
CA ARG A 42 -17.95 11.24 -0.70
C ARG A 42 -17.34 12.44 0.01
N ASN A 43 -17.44 12.49 1.33
CA ASN A 43 -16.98 13.62 2.14
C ASN A 43 -15.50 13.52 2.58
N ARG A 44 -14.78 12.47 2.19
CA ARG A 44 -13.36 12.24 2.57
C ARG A 44 -12.35 13.16 1.89
N GLY A 45 -12.77 13.93 0.88
CA GLY A 45 -11.89 14.91 0.20
C GLY A 45 -10.69 14.28 -0.52
N LYS A 46 -9.78 15.14 -0.99
CA LYS A 46 -8.54 14.72 -1.68
C LYS A 46 -7.61 13.98 -0.73
N TRP A 47 -6.80 13.07 -1.28
CA TRP A 47 -5.79 12.35 -0.52
C TRP A 47 -4.68 13.28 0.00
N THR A 48 -4.26 13.04 1.24
CA THR A 48 -3.17 13.76 1.91
C THR A 48 -1.91 12.89 2.02
N SER A 49 -0.75 13.51 2.23
CA SER A 49 0.52 12.80 2.42
C SER A 49 0.52 11.92 3.69
N GLU A 50 -0.17 12.36 4.73
CA GLU A 50 -0.37 11.59 5.96
C GLU A 50 -1.22 10.35 5.71
N GLU A 51 -2.30 10.48 4.93
CA GLU A 51 -3.11 9.33 4.50
C GLU A 51 -2.30 8.36 3.64
N ASP A 52 -1.46 8.84 2.74
CA ASP A 52 -0.57 7.97 1.96
C ASP A 52 0.39 7.18 2.87
N CYS A 53 0.93 7.82 3.90
CA CYS A 53 1.76 7.15 4.89
C CYS A 53 0.98 6.07 5.65
N ILE A 54 -0.25 6.35 6.06
CA ILE A 54 -1.12 5.38 6.75
C ILE A 54 -1.46 4.22 5.81
N LEU A 55 -1.84 4.49 4.56
CA LEU A 55 -2.13 3.50 3.53
C LEU A 55 -0.98 2.50 3.41
N LEU A 56 0.24 2.99 3.24
CA LEU A 56 1.40 2.14 3.03
C LEU A 56 1.78 1.33 4.27
N LYS A 57 1.66 1.90 5.48
CA LYS A 57 1.82 1.16 6.73
C LYS A 57 0.82 0.02 6.85
N LEU A 58 -0.45 0.27 6.51
CA LEU A 58 -1.49 -0.76 6.53
C LEU A 58 -1.23 -1.86 5.48
N VAL A 59 -0.68 -1.52 4.32
CA VAL A 59 -0.24 -2.50 3.32
C VAL A 59 0.93 -3.34 3.83
N GLU A 60 1.91 -2.73 4.51
CA GLU A 60 3.02 -3.47 5.13
C GLU A 60 2.52 -4.45 6.21
N GLN A 61 1.56 -4.01 7.03
CA GLN A 61 1.01 -4.81 8.13
C GLN A 61 0.07 -5.93 7.67
N TYR A 62 -0.84 -5.65 6.73
CA TYR A 62 -1.94 -6.55 6.37
C TYR A 62 -1.83 -7.16 4.97
N GLY A 63 -0.85 -6.72 4.16
CA GLY A 63 -0.75 -7.06 2.74
C GLY A 63 -1.85 -6.40 1.90
N PHE A 64 -2.13 -6.96 0.72
CA PHE A 64 -3.08 -6.39 -0.25
C PHE A 64 -4.57 -6.62 0.09
N LYS A 65 -4.93 -6.56 1.37
CA LYS A 65 -6.32 -6.72 1.86
C LYS A 65 -7.09 -5.42 1.75
N TRP A 66 -7.34 -4.96 0.52
CA TRP A 66 -7.92 -3.63 0.22
C TRP A 66 -9.23 -3.33 0.93
N THR A 67 -10.12 -4.32 1.10
CA THR A 67 -11.37 -4.12 1.85
C THR A 67 -11.12 -3.84 3.33
N LEU A 68 -10.13 -4.49 3.94
CA LEU A 68 -9.75 -4.26 5.33
C LEU A 68 -9.08 -2.89 5.48
N ILE A 69 -8.15 -2.57 4.59
CA ILE A 69 -7.44 -1.28 4.58
C ILE A 69 -8.44 -0.13 4.36
N GLY A 70 -9.39 -0.28 3.43
CA GLY A 70 -10.46 0.69 3.22
C GLY A 70 -11.30 0.98 4.46
N ARG A 71 -11.57 -0.05 5.29
CA ARG A 71 -12.24 0.17 6.58
C ARG A 71 -11.39 0.98 7.55
N HIS A 72 -10.10 0.64 7.70
CA HIS A 72 -9.18 1.39 8.56
C HIS A 72 -9.02 2.85 8.12
N MET A 73 -8.99 3.06 6.81
CA MET A 73 -8.85 4.38 6.20
C MET A 73 -10.18 5.08 5.99
N ASN A 74 -11.31 4.49 6.41
CA ASN A 74 -12.66 4.92 6.05
C ASN A 74 -12.76 5.47 4.61
N ARG A 75 -12.20 4.72 3.65
CA ARG A 75 -12.22 5.00 2.20
C ARG A 75 -12.69 3.74 1.47
N ALA A 76 -13.30 3.92 0.31
CA ALA A 76 -13.76 2.79 -0.50
C ALA A 76 -12.57 1.91 -0.92
N ARG A 77 -12.77 0.59 -1.00
CA ARG A 77 -11.76 -0.39 -1.45
C ARG A 77 -11.04 0.07 -2.72
N ASN A 78 -11.80 0.55 -3.69
CA ASN A 78 -11.29 0.94 -5.00
C ASN A 78 -10.49 2.25 -4.94
N ASP A 79 -10.88 3.19 -4.07
CA ASP A 79 -10.14 4.44 -3.85
C ASP A 79 -8.76 4.15 -3.26
N VAL A 80 -8.73 3.31 -2.22
CA VAL A 80 -7.49 2.84 -1.58
C VAL A 80 -6.58 2.10 -2.56
N TYR A 81 -7.14 1.16 -3.33
CA TYR A 81 -6.41 0.45 -4.37
C TYR A 81 -5.80 1.42 -5.39
N SER A 82 -6.62 2.28 -5.99
CA SER A 82 -6.16 3.23 -7.01
C SER A 82 -5.08 4.16 -6.47
N ARG A 83 -5.25 4.68 -5.25
CA ARG A 83 -4.24 5.53 -4.62
C ARG A 83 -2.92 4.79 -4.42
N TYR A 84 -2.96 3.56 -3.90
CA TYR A 84 -1.76 2.74 -3.74
C TYR A 84 -1.00 2.58 -5.06
N PHE A 85 -1.70 2.28 -6.16
CA PHE A 85 -1.06 2.16 -7.47
C PHE A 85 -0.48 3.47 -7.97
N ILE A 86 -1.14 4.61 -7.74
CA ILE A 86 -0.59 5.94 -8.08
C ILE A 86 0.71 6.18 -7.33
N ILE A 87 0.75 5.89 -6.02
CA ILE A 87 1.96 6.07 -5.21
C ILE A 87 3.09 5.19 -5.73
N ILE A 88 2.84 3.89 -5.93
CA ILE A 88 3.87 2.93 -6.37
C ILE A 88 4.32 3.19 -7.81
N ARG A 89 3.47 3.73 -8.67
CA ARG A 89 3.81 4.08 -10.06
C ARG A 89 4.46 5.46 -10.19
N LYS A 90 4.50 6.26 -9.12
CA LYS A 90 5.15 7.57 -9.15
C LYS A 90 6.64 7.35 -9.46
N GLU A 91 7.04 7.73 -10.66
CA GLU A 91 8.39 7.48 -11.17
C GLU A 91 9.43 8.18 -10.30
N TRP A 92 10.53 7.46 -10.03
CA TRP A 92 11.67 7.99 -9.31
C TRP A 92 12.62 8.69 -10.28
N THR A 93 12.91 9.96 -10.02
CA THR A 93 13.80 10.75 -10.88
C THR A 93 15.25 10.32 -10.69
N LYS A 94 16.12 10.68 -11.65
CA LYS A 94 17.57 10.44 -11.52
C LYS A 94 18.16 11.13 -10.29
N ASP A 95 17.67 12.33 -9.98
CA ASP A 95 18.13 13.11 -8.82
C ASP A 95 17.65 12.47 -7.51
N GLU A 96 16.39 12.02 -7.44
CA GLU A 96 15.88 11.28 -6.28
C GLU A 96 16.67 9.99 -6.05
N ASN A 97 17.00 9.26 -7.13
CA ASN A 97 17.81 8.05 -7.06
C ASN A 97 19.23 8.32 -6.57
N GLN A 98 19.85 9.40 -7.05
CA GLN A 98 21.20 9.79 -6.63
C GLN A 98 21.21 10.25 -5.17
N ALA A 99 20.22 11.04 -4.76
CA ALA A 99 20.03 11.44 -3.36
C ALA A 99 19.84 10.22 -2.47
N LEU A 100 18.99 9.26 -2.87
CA LEU A 100 18.74 8.04 -2.11
C LEU A 100 20.01 7.20 -1.98
N ARG A 101 20.78 7.06 -3.05
CA ARG A 101 22.07 6.35 -3.05
C ARG A 101 23.05 6.99 -2.07
N ASN A 102 23.19 8.31 -2.12
CA ASN A 102 24.12 9.04 -1.25
C ASN A 102 23.71 8.96 0.22
N LEU A 103 22.41 9.09 0.51
CA LEU A 103 21.88 9.02 1.86
C LEU A 103 22.01 7.61 2.45
N VAL A 104 21.75 6.56 1.67
CA VAL A 104 21.96 5.18 2.11
C VAL A 104 23.45 4.90 2.33
N ALA A 105 24.34 5.42 1.49
CA ALA A 105 25.78 5.29 1.71
C ALA A 105 26.25 5.99 3.00
N LYS A 106 25.66 7.14 3.33
CA LYS A 106 26.03 7.95 4.51
C LYS A 106 25.40 7.43 5.82
N HIS A 107 24.15 7.00 5.78
CA HIS A 107 23.34 6.68 6.98
C HIS A 107 22.94 5.20 7.07
N GLY A 108 23.34 4.35 6.13
CA GLY A 108 22.91 2.97 6.02
C GLY A 108 21.42 2.85 5.70
N GLU A 109 20.80 1.71 6.03
CA GLU A 109 19.35 1.47 5.85
C GLU A 109 18.49 2.18 6.93
N ASN A 110 18.89 3.38 7.38
CA ASN A 110 18.13 4.18 8.34
C ASN A 110 17.04 4.98 7.64
N TRP A 111 15.95 4.30 7.29
CA TRP A 111 14.86 4.86 6.49
C TRP A 111 14.17 6.06 7.13
N LYS A 112 14.22 6.19 8.46
CA LYS A 112 13.63 7.33 9.17
C LYS A 112 14.36 8.63 8.81
N ILE A 113 15.69 8.64 8.94
CA ILE A 113 16.52 9.80 8.58
C ILE A 113 16.48 10.05 7.08
N ILE A 114 16.54 8.99 6.27
CA ILE A 114 16.48 9.13 4.81
C ILE A 114 15.18 9.80 4.36
N SER A 115 14.05 9.43 4.97
CA SER A 115 12.74 9.97 4.58
C SER A 115 12.58 11.47 4.82
N GLU A 116 13.35 12.07 5.73
CA GLU A 116 13.33 13.52 5.96
C GLU A 116 13.80 14.32 4.72
N ASN A 117 14.55 13.68 3.81
CA ASN A 117 14.99 14.29 2.55
C ASN A 117 14.02 14.07 1.39
N PHE A 118 12.92 13.33 1.59
CA PHE A 118 11.92 13.05 0.55
C PHE A 118 10.52 13.37 1.05
N PRO A 119 10.12 14.66 1.09
CA PRO A 119 8.83 15.07 1.65
C PRO A 119 7.62 14.48 0.89
N ASP A 120 7.78 14.23 -0.41
CA ASP A 120 6.72 13.67 -1.26
C ASP A 120 6.80 12.15 -1.45
N ARG A 121 7.63 11.47 -0.65
CA ARG A 121 7.79 10.01 -0.65
C ARG A 121 7.64 9.49 0.76
N SER A 122 6.85 8.43 0.91
CA SER A 122 6.79 7.75 2.20
C SER A 122 8.05 6.91 2.45
N VAL A 123 8.34 6.65 3.72
CA VAL A 123 9.35 5.68 4.17
C VAL A 123 9.22 4.33 3.46
N TYR A 124 7.99 3.84 3.30
CA TYR A 124 7.73 2.55 2.66
C TYR A 124 8.05 2.57 1.16
N ASP A 125 7.66 3.64 0.46
CA ASP A 125 7.98 3.82 -0.97
C ASP A 125 9.50 3.86 -1.17
N ILE A 126 10.21 4.64 -0.35
CA ILE A 126 11.69 4.72 -0.35
C ILE A 126 12.31 3.33 -0.15
N LYS A 127 11.86 2.59 0.88
CA LYS A 127 12.35 1.25 1.20
C LYS A 127 12.05 0.25 0.07
N MET A 128 10.85 0.28 -0.49
CA MET A 128 10.46 -0.61 -1.59
C MET A 128 11.24 -0.31 -2.87
N HIS A 129 11.40 0.98 -3.18
CA HIS A 129 12.18 1.41 -4.32
C HIS A 129 13.64 0.98 -4.19
N TYR A 130 14.27 1.26 -3.05
CA TYR A 130 15.64 0.79 -2.78
C TYR A 130 15.76 -0.73 -2.92
N LYS A 131 14.81 -1.51 -2.39
CA LYS A 131 14.83 -2.97 -2.49
C LYS A 131 14.66 -3.52 -3.90
N ARG A 132 14.14 -2.73 -4.85
CA ARG A 132 13.87 -3.18 -6.23
C ARG A 132 14.83 -2.56 -7.26
N CYS A 133 15.44 -1.44 -6.91
CA CYS A 133 16.25 -0.65 -7.83
C CYS A 133 17.72 -1.08 -7.80
N SER A 134 18.13 -1.89 -8.78
CA SER A 134 19.51 -2.38 -8.91
C SER A 134 20.56 -1.30 -9.14
N SER A 135 20.16 -0.11 -9.62
CA SER A 135 21.07 1.03 -9.79
C SER A 135 21.42 1.73 -8.48
N ILE A 136 20.67 1.46 -7.41
CA ILE A 136 20.82 2.08 -6.08
C ILE A 136 21.28 1.03 -5.06
N ASN A 137 20.65 -0.15 -5.08
CA ASN A 137 20.97 -1.24 -4.20
C ASN A 137 21.89 -2.25 -4.90
N PRO A 138 23.19 -2.30 -4.52
CA PRO A 138 24.16 -3.21 -5.14
C PRO A 138 23.86 -4.70 -4.87
N LYS A 139 22.98 -5.01 -3.91
CA LYS A 139 22.54 -6.38 -3.62
C LYS A 139 21.48 -6.90 -4.60
N VAL A 140 20.88 -6.05 -5.42
CA VAL A 140 19.79 -6.41 -6.33
C VAL A 140 20.31 -6.39 -7.76
N ASN A 141 20.20 -7.50 -8.47
CA ASN A 141 20.60 -7.61 -9.86
C ASN A 141 19.34 -7.64 -10.74
N ASN A 142 19.13 -6.60 -11.56
CA ASN A 142 18.09 -6.59 -12.61
C ASN A 142 18.67 -6.82 -14.01
N GLY A 143 19.99 -7.06 -14.12
CA GLY A 143 20.68 -7.36 -15.36
C GLY A 143 20.71 -8.85 -15.70
N ARG A 144 21.50 -9.21 -16.72
CA ARG A 144 21.66 -10.61 -17.19
C ARG A 144 22.08 -11.53 -16.04
N TRP A 145 21.51 -12.74 -16.00
CA TRP A 145 21.87 -13.76 -15.03
C TRP A 145 23.32 -14.17 -15.20
N LYS A 146 24.10 -14.06 -14.12
CA LYS A 146 25.48 -14.54 -14.10
C LYS A 146 25.51 -16.07 -13.93
N PRO A 147 26.55 -16.76 -14.43
CA PRO A 147 26.65 -18.22 -14.30
C PRO A 147 26.55 -18.71 -12.84
N GLU A 148 27.09 -17.95 -11.88
CA GLU A 148 27.04 -18.28 -10.46
C GLU A 148 25.62 -18.18 -9.90
N GLU A 149 24.85 -17.19 -10.34
CA GLU A 149 23.44 -17.01 -9.97
C GLU A 149 22.58 -18.13 -10.56
N ILE A 150 22.84 -18.56 -11.79
CA ILE A 150 22.15 -19.68 -12.45
C ILE A 150 22.41 -20.98 -11.69
N LYS A 151 23.67 -21.20 -11.27
CA LYS A 151 24.04 -22.36 -10.46
C LYS A 151 23.29 -22.37 -9.12
N ALA A 152 23.28 -21.23 -8.41
CA ALA A 152 22.55 -21.09 -7.14
C ALA A 152 21.04 -21.26 -7.31
N PHE A 153 20.46 -20.76 -8.40
CA PHE A 153 19.05 -20.95 -8.73
C PHE A 153 18.72 -22.42 -8.97
N ASN A 154 19.51 -23.13 -9.78
CA ASN A 154 19.27 -24.54 -10.07
C ASN A 154 19.35 -25.38 -8.80
N GLU A 155 20.33 -25.11 -7.93
CA GLU A 155 20.46 -25.78 -6.63
C GLU A 155 19.26 -25.49 -5.72
N ALA A 156 18.84 -24.23 -5.62
CA ALA A 156 17.66 -23.84 -4.87
C ALA A 156 16.37 -24.46 -5.43
N PHE A 157 16.25 -24.55 -6.76
CA PHE A 157 15.10 -25.13 -7.42
C PHE A 157 14.99 -26.64 -7.17
N LEU A 158 16.12 -27.35 -7.23
CA LEU A 158 16.18 -28.78 -6.85
C LEU A 158 15.78 -28.99 -5.39
N LYS A 159 16.18 -28.08 -4.49
CA LYS A 159 15.91 -28.19 -3.05
C LYS A 159 14.49 -27.80 -2.65
N PHE A 160 13.93 -26.75 -3.25
CA PHE A 160 12.69 -26.12 -2.80
C PHE A 160 11.53 -26.23 -3.80
N GLY A 161 11.77 -26.66 -5.04
CA GLY A 161 10.78 -26.65 -6.12
C GLY A 161 10.29 -25.23 -6.43
N LYS A 162 9.03 -25.06 -6.85
CA LYS A 162 8.45 -23.75 -7.24
C LYS A 162 8.16 -22.81 -6.06
N LYS A 163 8.95 -22.85 -4.99
CA LYS A 163 8.85 -21.96 -3.83
C LYS A 163 9.70 -20.71 -4.05
N TRP A 164 9.26 -19.83 -4.96
CA TRP A 164 10.01 -18.66 -5.45
C TRP A 164 10.54 -17.73 -4.36
N ARG A 165 9.85 -17.59 -3.22
CA ARG A 165 10.36 -16.82 -2.08
C ARG A 165 11.65 -17.41 -1.49
N HIS A 166 11.67 -18.72 -1.25
CA HIS A 166 12.86 -19.40 -0.71
C HIS A 166 13.99 -19.46 -1.73
N ILE A 167 13.66 -19.57 -3.02
CA ILE A 167 14.65 -19.50 -4.10
C ILE A 167 15.30 -18.11 -4.13
N ALA A 168 14.51 -17.04 -4.10
CA ALA A 168 15.01 -15.67 -4.08
C ALA A 168 15.88 -15.40 -2.85
N GLU A 169 15.50 -15.90 -1.67
CA GLU A 169 16.33 -15.83 -0.45
C GLU A 169 17.65 -16.60 -0.56
N PHE A 170 17.67 -17.72 -1.29
CA PHE A 170 18.87 -18.52 -1.53
C PHE A 170 19.81 -17.86 -2.55
N VAL A 171 19.25 -17.35 -3.64
CA VAL A 171 19.98 -16.64 -4.70
C VAL A 171 20.48 -15.27 -4.21
N ARG A 172 19.77 -14.64 -3.25
CA ARG A 172 20.07 -13.37 -2.57
C ARG A 172 20.14 -12.12 -3.45
N THR A 173 20.32 -12.27 -4.76
CA THR A 173 20.47 -11.18 -5.72
C THR A 173 19.22 -10.92 -6.56
N ARG A 174 18.23 -11.80 -6.48
CA ARG A 174 17.00 -11.77 -7.29
C ARG A 174 15.76 -11.71 -6.42
N THR A 175 14.73 -11.04 -6.92
CA THR A 175 13.41 -11.00 -6.28
C THR A 175 12.55 -12.19 -6.72
N PRO A 176 11.54 -12.62 -5.94
CA PRO A 176 10.68 -13.76 -6.31
C PRO A 176 9.89 -13.58 -7.62
N SER A 177 9.86 -12.38 -8.18
CA SER A 177 9.15 -12.05 -9.42
C SER A 177 10.06 -12.06 -10.66
N GLN A 178 11.38 -12.14 -10.47
CA GLN A 178 12.38 -12.27 -11.53
C GLN A 178 12.71 -13.73 -11.80
#